data_AF-A0A7X8VP94-F1
#
_entry.id   AF-A0A7X8VP94-F1
#
_cell.length_a   1.000
_cell.length_b   1.000
_cell.length_c   1.000
_cell.angle_alpha   90.00
_cell.angle_beta   90.00
_cell.angle_gamma   90.00
#
_symmetry.space_group_name_H-M   'P 1'
#
loop_
_entity.id
_entity.type
_entity.pdbx_description
1 polymer ?
#
loop_
_entity_poly.entity_id
_entity_poly.type
_entity_poly.pdbx_seq_one_letter_code
_entity_poly.pdbx_strand_id
1 'polypeptide(L)' 'DTKTIERITDHEKGQILNYLKITGLRVGLILNFKYAKLQWERLAL' A
#
# COMPACT_ATOMS: atom_id res chain seq x y z
N ASP A 1 -14.72 6.28 5.52
CA ASP A 1 -13.72 7.33 5.24
C ASP A 1 -12.44 6.66 4.73
N THR A 2 -11.79 7.21 3.71
CA THR A 2 -10.55 6.63 3.16
C THR A 2 -9.34 7.26 3.82
N LYS A 3 -8.46 6.45 4.42
CA LYS A 3 -7.18 6.96 4.92
C LYS A 3 -6.32 7.44 3.74
N THR A 4 -6.00 8.73 3.73
CA THR A 4 -5.10 9.34 2.74
C THR A 4 -3.78 9.75 3.39
N ILE A 5 -2.70 9.77 2.59
CA ILE A 5 -1.35 10.18 3.03
C ILE A 5 -0.71 11.12 2.02
N GLU A 6 0.28 11.92 2.44
CA GLU A 6 1.00 12.85 1.54
C GLU A 6 1.63 12.15 0.33
N ARG A 7 2.19 10.95 0.54
CA ARG A 7 2.80 10.11 -0.48
C ARG A 7 2.95 8.69 0.07
N ILE A 8 2.91 7.68 -0.81
CA ILE A 8 3.29 6.31 -0.44
C ILE A 8 4.81 6.28 -0.20
N THR A 9 5.23 5.83 0.99
CA THR A 9 6.64 5.68 1.35
C THR A 9 6.96 4.23 1.71
N ASP A 10 8.21 3.96 2.06
CA ASP A 10 8.64 2.61 2.47
C ASP A 10 8.00 2.16 3.79
N HIS A 11 7.50 3.10 4.60
CA HIS A 11 6.76 2.78 5.81
C HIS A 11 5.48 1.99 5.50
N GLU A 12 4.67 2.47 4.56
CA GLU A 12 3.43 1.80 4.14
C GLU A 12 3.72 0.49 3.40
N LYS A 13 4.77 0.48 2.56
CA LYS A 13 5.20 -0.75 1.87
C LYS A 13 5.63 -1.82 2.86
N GLY A 14 6.40 -1.46 3.89
CA GLY A 14 6.85 -2.37 4.94
C GLY A 14 5.68 -3.00 5.71
N GLN A 15 4.64 -2.20 6.01
CA GLN A 15 3.41 -2.74 6.62
C GLN A 15 2.71 -3.74 5.71
N ILE A 16 2.54 -3.42 4.43
CA ILE A 16 1.92 -4.36 3.47
C ILE A 16 2.74 -5.63 3.33
N LEU A 17 4.07 -5.55 3.23
CA LEU A 17 4.93 -6.74 3.16
C LEU A 17 4.76 -7.63 4.40
N ASN A 18 4.64 -7.06 5.60
CA ASN A 18 4.35 -7.83 6.80
C ASN A 18 2.99 -8.51 6.74
N TYR A 19 1.95 -7.82 6.27
CA TYR A 19 0.64 -8.42 6.09
C TYR A 19 0.63 -9.54 5.05
N LEU A 20 1.32 -9.36 3.91
CA LEU A 20 1.44 -10.42 2.92
C LEU A 20 2.11 -11.66 3.52
N LYS A 21 3.16 -11.48 4.34
CA LYS A 21 3.86 -12.60 5.00
C LYS A 21 2.97 -13.32 6.00
N ILE A 22 2.25 -12.58 6.84
CA ILE A 22 1.36 -13.14 7.89
C ILE A 22 0.17 -13.87 7.26
N THR A 23 -0.39 -13.32 6.17
CA THR A 23 -1.59 -13.88 5.53
C THR A 23 -1.28 -14.96 4.50
N GLY A 24 -0.02 -15.13 4.10
CA GLY A 24 0.38 -16.02 3.01
C GLY A 24 -0.06 -15.55 1.62
N LEU A 25 -0.52 -14.30 1.49
CA LEU A 25 -0.89 -13.71 0.20
C LEU A 25 0.36 -13.27 -0.56
N ARG A 26 0.30 -13.33 -1.89
CA ARG A 26 1.45 -13.03 -2.77
C ARG A 26 1.49 -11.60 -3.27
N VAL A 27 0.37 -10.88 -3.26
CA VAL A 27 0.25 -9.56 -3.88
C VAL A 27 -0.55 -8.62 -3.00
N GLY A 28 -0.04 -7.40 -2.83
CA GLY A 28 -0.71 -6.29 -2.15
C GLY A 28 -0.81 -5.05 -3.04
N LEU A 29 -1.88 -4.28 -2.85
CA LEU A 29 -2.11 -3.01 -3.53
C LEU A 29 -2.23 -1.89 -2.49
N ILE A 30 -1.53 -0.79 -2.71
CA ILE A 30 -1.68 0.45 -1.95
C ILE A 30 -2.34 1.47 -2.88
N LEU A 31 -3.45 2.06 -2.45
CA LEU A 31 -4.18 3.10 -3.19
C LEU A 31 -4.24 4.36 -2.31
N ASN A 32 -3.69 5.47 -2.80
CA ASN A 32 -3.72 6.76 -2.11
C ASN A 32 -4.59 7.75 -2.91
N PHE A 33 -5.75 8.07 -2.36
CA PHE A 33 -6.77 8.93 -2.98
C PHE A 33 -6.61 10.42 -2.64
N LYS A 34 -5.48 10.84 -2.06
CA LYS A 34 -5.27 12.23 -1.63
C LYS A 34 -5.37 13.25 -2.78
N TYR A 35 -4.89 12.89 -3.96
CA TYR A 35 -4.79 13.78 -5.11
C TYR A 35 -5.73 13.32 -6.24
N ALA A 36 -6.07 14.25 -7.13
CA ALA A 36 -6.91 13.97 -8.31
C ALA A 36 -6.33 12.86 -9.20
N LYS A 37 -5.00 12.78 -9.29
CA LYS A 37 -4.32 11.64 -9.90
C LYS A 37 -4.10 10.55 -8.85
N LEU A 38 -4.66 9.36 -9.10
CA LEU A 38 -4.47 8.21 -8.23
C LEU A 38 -2.99 7.87 -8.12
N GLN A 39 -2.47 7.91 -6.89
CA GLN A 39 -1.18 7.36 -6.55
C GLN A 39 -1.39 5.93 -6.05
N TRP A 40 -0.67 4.97 -6.63
CA TRP A 40 -0.80 3.57 -6.25
C TRP A 40 0.50 2.80 -6.43
N GLU A 41 0.63 1.70 -5.69
CA GLU A 41 1.78 0.80 -5.73
C GLU A 41 1.31 -0.66 -5.67
N ARG A 42 2.05 -1.54 -6.35
CA ARG A 42 1.86 -3.00 -6.28
C ARG A 42 3.10 -3.64 -5.66
N LEU A 43 2.87 -4.44 -4.62
CA LEU A 43 3.91 -5.19 -3.93
C LEU A 43 3.68 -6.69 -4.15
N ALA A 44 4.77 -7.43 -4.31
CA ALA A 44 4.74 -8.88 -4.40
C ALA A 44 5.80 -9.49 -3.47
N LEU A 45 5.46 -10.62 -2.84
CA LEU A 45 6.39 -11.45 -2.07
C LEU A 45 7.05 -12.51 -2.95
#